data_AF-A0A255DI26-F1
#
_entry.id   AF-A0A255DI26-F1
#
_cell.length_a   1.000
_cell.length_b   1.000
_cell.length_c   1.000
_cell.angle_alpha   90.00
_cell.angle_beta   90.00
_cell.angle_gamma   90.00
#
_symmetry.space_group_name_H-M   'P 1'
#
loop_
_entity.id
_entity.type
_entity.pdbx_description
1 polymer ?
#
loop_
_entity_poly.entity_id
_entity_poly.type
_entity_poly.pdbx_seq_one_letter_code
_entity_poly.pdbx_strand_id
1 'polypeptide(L)'
;MTRLVCTAAAVLVLAVPGVAACVRDSAGTAVRDEAASSSTGVASPSTRVTDTPESSEPGVLETTRVPVPPNAMVCRPEQSGPTALATVADPVAPRITVRVPDGWSSKKGTADVGLVLSGPDDMVASVTIAATLLDPAAAFTRYGDDVMARFPISTLSLLPGDFCGFSGQKLMGTWARDPDASLEYQDRIAHIWTNTANYLVAVHVEAPAGTPGFDAAASVLTDDFNVVIP
;
A
#
# COMPACT_ATOMS: atom_id res chain seq x y z
N MET A 1 7.69 -12.20 56.91
CA MET A 1 6.95 -13.35 57.50
C MET A 1 6.48 -14.23 56.35
N THR A 2 7.03 -15.42 56.32
CA THR A 2 6.95 -16.44 55.27
C THR A 2 5.70 -17.28 55.43
N ARG A 3 5.00 -17.63 54.34
CA ARG A 3 4.14 -18.82 54.28
C ARG A 3 4.29 -19.53 52.93
N LEU A 4 5.02 -20.64 52.97
CA LEU A 4 4.91 -21.80 52.06
C LEU A 4 3.62 -22.59 52.36
N VAL A 5 3.13 -23.39 51.40
CA VAL A 5 2.63 -24.80 51.50
C VAL A 5 2.11 -25.22 50.10
N CYS A 6 2.85 -26.05 49.33
CA CYS A 6 2.68 -27.50 49.03
C CYS A 6 1.54 -27.86 48.04
N THR A 7 1.85 -28.16 46.76
CA THR A 7 2.00 -29.49 46.10
C THR A 7 0.74 -30.36 45.97
N ALA A 8 0.35 -30.65 44.73
CA ALA A 8 -0.16 -31.97 44.32
C ALA A 8 0.10 -32.19 42.82
N ALA A 9 0.83 -33.26 42.51
CA ALA A 9 1.16 -33.73 41.18
C ALA A 9 0.09 -34.70 40.68
N ALA A 10 -0.19 -34.70 39.37
CA ALA A 10 -0.80 -35.84 38.68
C ALA A 10 -0.06 -36.08 37.37
N VAL A 11 0.72 -37.16 37.37
CA VAL A 11 1.40 -37.76 36.23
C VAL A 11 0.40 -38.68 35.53
N LEU A 12 0.23 -38.55 34.22
CA LEU A 12 -0.36 -39.58 33.38
C LEU A 12 0.47 -39.67 32.09
N VAL A 13 0.91 -40.90 31.81
CA VAL A 13 1.97 -41.31 30.90
C VAL A 13 1.38 -42.31 29.90
N LEU A 14 1.93 -42.33 28.67
CA LEU A 14 1.76 -43.27 27.53
C LEU A 14 0.59 -42.97 26.56
N ALA A 15 0.72 -43.00 25.23
CA ALA A 15 1.74 -43.58 24.33
C ALA A 15 1.78 -42.89 22.95
N VAL A 16 2.94 -42.94 22.29
CA VAL A 16 3.25 -42.67 20.85
C VAL A 16 3.74 -44.04 20.33
N PRO A 17 3.50 -44.54 19.08
CA PRO A 17 3.76 -43.85 17.81
C PRO A 17 2.86 -44.18 16.60
N GLY A 18 2.97 -43.38 15.54
CA GLY A 18 2.41 -43.69 14.23
C GLY A 18 2.93 -42.73 13.16
N VAL A 19 4.17 -42.95 12.72
CA VAL A 19 4.73 -42.24 11.56
C VAL A 19 4.16 -42.92 10.31
N ALA A 20 3.25 -42.24 9.61
CA ALA A 20 2.86 -42.61 8.26
C ALA A 20 3.26 -41.46 7.34
N ALA A 21 4.33 -41.68 6.57
CA ALA A 21 4.74 -40.80 5.50
C ALA A 21 3.71 -40.88 4.37
N CYS A 22 2.97 -39.80 4.12
CA CYS A 22 2.25 -39.63 2.86
C CYS A 22 3.27 -39.31 1.77
N VAL A 23 3.58 -40.31 0.95
CA VAL A 23 4.22 -40.12 -0.35
C VAL A 23 3.27 -39.31 -1.23
N ARG A 24 3.80 -38.24 -1.85
CA ARG A 24 3.12 -37.51 -2.91
C ARG A 24 3.03 -38.41 -4.14
N ASP A 25 1.82 -38.81 -4.52
CA ASP A 25 1.57 -39.46 -5.80
C ASP A 25 1.31 -38.38 -6.86
N SER A 26 2.33 -38.11 -7.68
CA SER A 26 2.23 -37.24 -8.85
C SER A 26 1.61 -38.01 -10.01
N ALA A 27 0.29 -38.15 -10.02
CA ALA A 27 -0.44 -38.61 -11.19
C ALA A 27 -0.66 -37.43 -12.16
N GLY A 28 0.37 -37.09 -12.93
CA GLY A 28 0.23 -36.22 -14.09
C GLY A 28 -0.45 -36.98 -15.24
N THR A 29 -1.56 -36.46 -15.75
CA THR A 29 -2.11 -36.91 -17.03
C THR A 29 -1.61 -36.00 -18.14
N ALA A 30 -0.73 -36.53 -18.99
CA ALA A 30 -0.41 -35.93 -20.28
C ALA A 30 -1.63 -36.10 -21.20
N VAL A 31 -2.16 -34.98 -21.71
CA VAL A 31 -3.14 -35.02 -22.81
C VAL A 31 -2.35 -35.17 -24.10
N ARG A 32 -2.72 -36.20 -24.86
CA ARG A 32 -2.07 -36.62 -26.10
C ARG A 32 -2.42 -35.67 -27.23
N ASP A 33 -1.40 -35.18 -27.93
CA ASP A 33 -1.49 -34.63 -29.28
C ASP A 33 -2.17 -35.65 -30.21
N GLU A 34 -3.26 -35.24 -30.85
CA GLU A 34 -3.79 -35.92 -32.03
C GLU A 34 -3.61 -35.00 -33.23
N ALA A 35 -2.61 -35.36 -34.05
CA ALA A 35 -2.33 -34.73 -35.33
C ALA A 35 -3.33 -35.21 -36.39
N ALA A 36 -3.88 -34.27 -37.16
CA ALA A 36 -4.47 -34.55 -38.47
C ALA A 36 -4.13 -33.42 -39.48
N SER A 37 -3.12 -33.69 -40.29
CA SER A 37 -2.89 -33.38 -41.72
C SER A 37 -3.31 -32.04 -42.37
N SER A 38 -2.28 -31.34 -42.85
CA SER A 38 -2.05 -30.80 -44.22
C SER A 38 -3.01 -29.77 -44.85
N SER A 39 -2.56 -28.52 -45.04
CA SER A 39 -1.98 -28.03 -46.33
C SER A 39 -1.95 -26.48 -46.46
N THR A 40 -0.91 -26.01 -47.18
CA THR A 40 -0.77 -24.74 -47.93
C THR A 40 -0.62 -23.42 -47.16
N GLY A 41 0.53 -22.75 -47.38
CA GLY A 41 0.92 -21.55 -46.67
C GLY A 41 0.61 -20.22 -47.36
N VAL A 42 0.83 -19.14 -46.61
CA VAL A 42 1.28 -17.81 -47.06
C VAL A 42 2.05 -17.21 -45.88
N ALA A 43 3.32 -16.86 -46.09
CA ALA A 43 4.10 -16.11 -45.10
C ALA A 43 3.59 -14.66 -45.08
N SER A 44 3.03 -14.24 -43.94
CA SER A 44 2.81 -12.82 -43.63
C SER A 44 3.82 -12.40 -42.55
N PRO A 45 4.40 -11.19 -42.62
CA PRO A 45 5.34 -10.71 -41.62
C PRO A 45 4.59 -10.46 -40.32
N SER A 46 4.82 -11.32 -39.33
CA SER A 46 4.36 -11.09 -37.96
C SER A 46 5.11 -9.87 -37.42
N THR A 47 4.40 -8.75 -37.33
CA THR A 47 4.83 -7.59 -36.55
C THR A 47 4.97 -8.05 -35.11
N ARG A 48 6.20 -7.99 -34.59
CA ARG A 48 6.51 -8.31 -33.20
C ARG A 48 5.82 -7.25 -32.32
N VAL A 49 4.58 -7.52 -31.92
CA VAL A 49 3.98 -6.86 -30.77
C VAL A 49 4.86 -7.25 -29.59
N THR A 50 5.56 -6.26 -29.06
CA THR A 50 6.35 -6.45 -27.85
C THR A 50 5.35 -6.32 -26.73
N ASP A 51 4.72 -7.44 -26.36
CA ASP A 51 3.84 -7.53 -25.19
C ASP A 51 4.69 -7.16 -23.97
N THR A 52 4.63 -5.88 -23.61
CA THR A 52 5.11 -5.41 -22.32
C THR A 52 4.08 -5.94 -21.32
N PRO A 53 4.46 -6.78 -20.35
CA PRO A 53 3.49 -7.28 -19.39
C PRO A 53 2.92 -6.08 -18.62
N GLU A 54 1.64 -5.81 -18.83
CA GLU A 54 0.86 -4.94 -17.97
C GLU A 54 0.93 -5.57 -16.56
N SER A 55 1.36 -4.79 -15.57
CA SER A 55 1.42 -5.28 -14.18
C SER A 55 0.02 -5.79 -13.81
N SER A 56 -0.06 -7.02 -13.29
CA SER A 56 -1.35 -7.67 -13.02
C SER A 56 -2.12 -7.05 -11.83
N GLU A 57 -1.53 -6.06 -11.15
CA GLU A 57 -2.12 -5.35 -10.02
C GLU A 57 -2.82 -4.04 -10.46
N PRO A 58 -4.08 -3.81 -10.04
CA PRO A 58 -4.81 -2.60 -10.42
C PRO A 58 -4.07 -1.30 -10.05
N GLY A 59 -3.97 -0.36 -11.00
CA GLY A 59 -3.40 0.98 -10.74
C GLY A 59 -1.88 1.02 -10.68
N VAL A 60 -1.20 -0.10 -10.95
CA VAL A 60 0.25 -0.18 -11.02
C VAL A 60 0.72 0.13 -12.44
N LEU A 61 1.30 1.31 -12.62
CA LEU A 61 2.02 1.69 -13.83
C LEU A 61 3.53 1.50 -13.62
N GLU A 62 4.31 1.39 -14.69
CA GLU A 62 5.76 1.59 -14.58
C GLU A 62 6.06 3.06 -14.29
N THR A 63 6.93 3.33 -13.32
CA THR A 63 7.36 4.70 -13.05
C THR A 63 8.20 5.21 -14.20
N THR A 64 7.68 6.20 -14.92
CA THR A 64 8.37 6.82 -16.06
C THR A 64 9.67 7.50 -15.60
N ARG A 65 10.80 7.18 -16.25
CA ARG A 65 12.13 7.74 -15.93
C ARG A 65 12.56 8.89 -16.85
N VAL A 66 11.60 9.65 -17.34
CA VAL A 66 11.88 10.84 -18.17
C VAL A 66 12.43 11.93 -17.24
N PRO A 67 13.68 12.40 -17.44
CA PRO A 67 14.31 13.35 -16.54
C PRO A 67 13.45 14.58 -16.26
N VAL A 68 13.28 14.89 -14.98
CA VAL A 68 12.46 16.00 -14.50
C VAL A 68 13.37 17.19 -14.14
N PRO A 69 13.08 18.42 -14.59
CA PRO A 69 13.85 19.59 -14.17
C PRO A 69 13.82 19.79 -12.65
N PRO A 70 14.90 20.31 -12.04
CA PRO A 70 14.91 20.60 -10.61
C PRO A 70 13.78 21.55 -10.21
N ASN A 71 13.15 21.29 -9.06
CA ASN A 71 12.00 22.03 -8.55
C ASN A 71 10.76 22.05 -9.47
N ALA A 72 10.68 21.12 -10.43
CA ALA A 72 9.49 21.00 -11.26
C ALA A 72 8.30 20.50 -10.44
N MET A 73 7.17 21.19 -10.60
CA MET A 73 5.88 20.75 -10.13
C MET A 73 5.28 19.83 -11.18
N VAL A 74 5.28 18.53 -10.89
CA VAL A 74 4.92 17.46 -11.84
C VAL A 74 3.47 17.00 -11.67
N CYS A 75 2.89 17.20 -10.49
CA CYS A 75 1.48 16.98 -10.20
C CYS A 75 0.93 18.25 -9.57
N ARG A 76 -0.13 18.80 -10.18
CA ARG A 76 -0.82 20.01 -9.71
C ARG A 76 -2.34 19.85 -9.86
N PRO A 77 -2.98 19.00 -9.05
CA PRO A 77 -4.43 19.01 -8.94
C PRO A 77 -4.93 20.42 -8.56
N GLU A 78 -6.12 20.78 -9.01
CA GLU A 78 -6.76 22.00 -8.56
C GLU A 78 -7.11 21.87 -7.07
N GLN A 79 -6.30 22.52 -6.23
CA GLN A 79 -6.51 22.56 -4.80
C GLN A 79 -7.16 23.88 -4.42
N SER A 80 -8.43 23.82 -4.03
CA SER A 80 -9.11 24.94 -3.35
C SER A 80 -8.98 24.78 -1.84
N GLY A 81 -8.80 25.90 -1.13
CA GLY A 81 -8.71 25.91 0.33
C GLY A 81 -7.28 25.81 0.89
N PRO A 82 -7.14 25.64 2.22
CA PRO A 82 -5.84 25.57 2.88
C PRO A 82 -5.07 24.29 2.52
N THR A 83 -3.75 24.40 2.47
CA THR A 83 -2.84 23.31 2.16
C THR A 83 -1.70 23.24 3.18
N ALA A 84 -1.12 22.05 3.32
CA ALA A 84 0.02 21.79 4.21
C ALA A 84 1.14 21.07 3.45
N LEU A 85 2.38 21.47 3.75
CA LEU A 85 3.58 20.95 3.10
C LEU A 85 4.21 19.86 3.96
N ALA A 86 4.34 18.66 3.40
CA ALA A 86 5.10 17.55 3.96
C ALA A 86 6.53 17.53 3.38
N THR A 87 7.53 17.47 4.27
CA THR A 87 8.95 17.36 3.91
C THR A 87 9.69 16.46 4.90
N VAL A 88 10.62 15.67 4.39
CA VAL A 88 11.54 14.85 5.18
C VAL A 88 12.96 15.45 5.14
N ALA A 89 13.88 14.88 5.93
CA ALA A 89 15.26 15.39 6.02
C ALA A 89 16.10 15.10 4.77
N ASP A 90 15.71 14.10 3.97
CA ASP A 90 16.40 13.72 2.74
C ASP A 90 16.26 14.83 1.67
N PRO A 91 17.36 15.44 1.21
CA PRO A 91 17.31 16.54 0.25
C PRO A 91 16.88 16.11 -1.16
N VAL A 92 16.93 14.82 -1.50
CA VAL A 92 16.48 14.33 -2.82
C VAL A 92 15.07 13.74 -2.78
N ALA A 93 14.39 13.81 -1.62
CA ALA A 93 12.99 13.42 -1.50
C ALA A 93 12.03 14.44 -2.14
N PRO A 94 10.89 13.98 -2.68
CA PRO A 94 9.88 14.88 -3.20
C PRO A 94 9.26 15.70 -2.07
N ARG A 95 8.82 16.91 -2.39
CA ARG A 95 8.02 17.74 -1.47
C ARG A 95 6.55 17.59 -1.82
N ILE A 96 5.74 17.25 -0.82
CA ILE A 96 4.33 16.87 -1.02
C ILE A 96 3.43 17.93 -0.40
N THR A 97 2.45 18.43 -1.15
CA THR A 97 1.46 19.38 -0.62
C THR A 97 0.06 18.79 -0.69
N VAL A 98 -0.54 18.59 0.48
CA VAL A 98 -1.89 18.04 0.64
C VAL A 98 -2.88 19.16 1.00
N ARG A 99 -4.16 18.97 0.64
CA ARG A 99 -5.23 19.82 1.17
C ARG A 99 -5.46 19.51 2.64
N VAL A 100 -5.86 20.52 3.40
CA VAL A 100 -6.21 20.40 4.81
C VAL A 100 -7.72 20.60 4.93
N PRO A 101 -8.48 19.60 5.43
CA PRO A 101 -9.91 19.79 5.65
C PRO A 101 -10.19 20.90 6.67
N ASP A 102 -11.36 21.50 6.60
CA ASP A 102 -11.74 22.57 7.54
C ASP A 102 -11.72 22.07 9.00
N GLY A 103 -11.20 22.90 9.90
CA GLY A 103 -11.08 22.55 11.32
C GLY A 103 -9.90 21.64 11.67
N TRP A 104 -9.10 21.21 10.68
CA TRP A 104 -7.89 20.43 10.92
C TRP A 104 -6.69 21.32 11.19
N SER A 105 -5.74 20.79 11.95
CA SER A 105 -4.44 21.40 12.20
C SER A 105 -3.32 20.51 11.66
N SER A 106 -2.18 21.11 11.32
CA SER A 106 -1.04 20.39 10.75
C SER A 106 0.26 20.74 11.47
N LYS A 107 1.13 19.75 11.65
CA LYS A 107 2.48 19.90 12.21
C LYS A 107 3.49 19.08 11.42
N LYS A 108 4.74 19.51 11.43
CA LYS A 108 5.83 18.71 10.84
C LYS A 108 5.95 17.38 11.58
N GLY A 109 6.13 16.29 10.82
CA GLY A 109 6.40 14.97 11.37
C GLY A 109 7.88 14.75 11.69
N THR A 110 8.27 13.49 11.84
CA THR A 110 9.64 13.05 12.17
C THR A 110 10.05 11.88 11.29
N ALA A 111 11.36 11.74 11.04
CA ALA A 111 11.91 10.71 10.16
C ALA A 111 11.24 10.74 8.77
N ASP A 112 10.67 9.63 8.32
CA ASP A 112 9.99 9.52 7.02
C ASP A 112 8.58 10.11 7.05
N VAL A 113 8.02 10.44 8.23
CA VAL A 113 6.75 11.16 8.32
C VAL A 113 7.01 12.65 8.11
N GLY A 114 6.63 13.16 6.94
CA GLY A 114 6.84 14.57 6.59
C GLY A 114 5.80 15.52 7.20
N LEU A 115 4.61 15.01 7.51
CA LEU A 115 3.49 15.79 8.03
C LEU A 115 2.59 14.92 8.91
N VAL A 116 2.07 15.50 9.99
CA VAL A 116 1.00 14.94 10.81
C VAL A 116 -0.13 15.95 10.88
N LEU A 117 -1.36 15.51 10.70
CA LEU A 117 -2.56 16.32 10.83
C LEU A 117 -3.47 15.77 11.92
N SER A 118 -4.16 16.66 12.60
CA SER A 118 -5.12 16.32 13.65
C SER A 118 -6.45 17.02 13.36
N GLY A 119 -7.50 16.22 13.28
CA GLY A 119 -8.87 16.66 13.03
C GLY A 119 -9.76 16.55 14.27
N PRO A 120 -11.06 16.85 14.12
CA PRO A 120 -12.08 16.59 15.12
C PRO A 120 -12.25 15.09 15.42
N ASP A 121 -12.91 14.77 16.55
CA ASP A 121 -13.40 13.42 16.87
C ASP A 121 -12.35 12.31 16.76
N ASP A 122 -11.13 12.60 17.28
CA ASP A 122 -9.98 11.71 17.27
C ASP A 122 -9.50 11.27 15.87
N MET A 123 -9.93 11.97 14.82
CA MET A 123 -9.39 11.78 13.47
C MET A 123 -7.94 12.27 13.39
N VAL A 124 -7.09 11.43 12.80
CA VAL A 124 -5.68 11.76 12.58
C VAL A 124 -5.29 11.41 11.15
N ALA A 125 -4.29 12.13 10.63
CA ALA A 125 -3.71 11.81 9.35
C ALA A 125 -2.19 12.01 9.37
N SER A 126 -1.50 11.34 8.46
CA SER A 126 -0.07 11.49 8.26
C SER A 126 0.30 11.41 6.79
N VAL A 127 1.34 12.14 6.41
CA VAL A 127 1.99 12.02 5.10
C VAL A 127 3.39 11.46 5.31
N THR A 128 3.61 10.24 4.86
CA THR A 128 4.89 9.55 4.90
C THR A 128 5.56 9.63 3.52
N ILE A 129 6.87 9.88 3.51
CA ILE A 129 7.72 9.97 2.32
C ILE A 129 8.93 9.08 2.61
N ALA A 130 8.84 7.81 2.23
CA ALA A 130 9.88 6.81 2.52
C ALA A 130 10.64 6.45 1.25
N ALA A 131 11.98 6.46 1.33
CA ALA A 131 12.80 5.95 0.23
C ALA A 131 12.55 4.46 0.01
N THR A 132 12.52 4.03 -1.26
CA THR A 132 12.31 2.62 -1.60
C THR A 132 13.22 2.18 -2.74
N LEU A 133 13.67 0.93 -2.67
CA LEU A 133 14.40 0.26 -3.75
C LEU A 133 13.49 -0.64 -4.59
N LEU A 134 12.23 -0.78 -4.18
CA LEU A 134 11.23 -1.61 -4.84
C LEU A 134 10.66 -0.87 -6.05
N ASP A 135 10.31 -1.66 -7.08
CA ASP A 135 9.43 -1.18 -8.15
C ASP A 135 8.01 -0.88 -7.60
N PRO A 136 7.15 -0.20 -8.36
CA PRO A 136 5.82 0.19 -7.89
C PRO A 136 4.96 -0.98 -7.41
N ALA A 137 4.94 -2.09 -8.15
CA ALA A 137 4.19 -3.30 -7.82
C ALA A 137 4.60 -3.82 -6.44
N ALA A 138 5.88 -4.15 -6.28
CA ALA A 138 6.41 -4.70 -5.03
C ALA A 138 6.31 -3.72 -3.87
N ALA A 139 6.44 -2.41 -4.12
CA ALA A 139 6.24 -1.38 -3.09
C ALA A 139 4.79 -1.35 -2.59
N PHE A 140 3.81 -1.47 -3.49
CA PHE A 140 2.39 -1.43 -3.15
C PHE A 140 1.92 -2.73 -2.49
N THR A 141 2.35 -3.90 -2.99
CA THR A 141 2.11 -5.18 -2.31
C THR A 141 2.65 -5.14 -0.88
N ARG A 142 3.91 -4.70 -0.70
CA ARG A 142 4.51 -4.58 0.63
C ARG A 142 3.73 -3.63 1.53
N TYR A 143 3.29 -2.49 1.02
CA TYR A 143 2.48 -1.55 1.79
C TYR A 143 1.15 -2.16 2.23
N GLY A 144 0.45 -2.86 1.33
CA GLY A 144 -0.79 -3.57 1.64
C GLY A 144 -0.59 -4.66 2.70
N ASP A 145 0.50 -5.42 2.62
CA ASP A 145 0.87 -6.41 3.63
C ASP A 145 1.11 -5.77 5.00
N ASP A 146 1.85 -4.66 5.05
CA ASP A 146 2.13 -3.92 6.29
C ASP A 146 0.84 -3.34 6.90
N VAL A 147 -0.08 -2.83 6.06
CA VAL A 147 -1.44 -2.39 6.45
C VAL A 147 -2.24 -3.53 7.07
N MET A 148 -2.23 -4.71 6.45
CA MET A 148 -2.96 -5.88 6.93
C MET A 148 -2.35 -6.48 8.20
N ALA A 149 -1.04 -6.34 8.40
CA ALA A 149 -0.33 -6.85 9.56
C ALA A 149 -0.46 -5.95 10.81
N ARG A 150 -0.98 -4.72 10.66
CA ARG A 150 -1.04 -3.73 11.75
C ARG A 150 -1.90 -4.20 12.92
N PHE A 151 -3.01 -4.90 12.65
CA PHE A 151 -3.95 -5.41 13.63
C PHE A 151 -4.43 -6.82 13.30
N PRO A 152 -4.82 -7.64 14.31
CA PRO A 152 -5.22 -9.03 14.08
C PRO A 152 -6.54 -9.15 13.29
N ILE A 153 -7.43 -8.18 13.41
CA ILE A 153 -8.64 -8.07 12.61
C ILE A 153 -8.42 -6.90 11.66
N SER A 154 -8.26 -7.20 10.37
CA SER A 154 -8.00 -6.19 9.35
C SER A 154 -8.81 -6.49 8.10
N THR A 155 -9.38 -5.44 7.51
CA THR A 155 -9.94 -5.49 6.17
C THR A 155 -9.17 -4.53 5.29
N LEU A 156 -9.11 -4.87 3.99
CA LEU A 156 -8.46 -4.05 2.99
C LEU A 156 -9.24 -4.15 1.68
N SER A 157 -9.64 -2.99 1.18
CA SER A 157 -10.17 -2.81 -0.17
C SER A 157 -9.20 -1.94 -0.95
N LEU A 158 -8.80 -2.43 -2.13
CA LEU A 158 -7.90 -1.73 -3.03
C LEU A 158 -8.70 -1.10 -4.16
N LEU A 159 -8.47 0.18 -4.41
CA LEU A 159 -9.02 0.90 -5.55
C LEU A 159 -7.87 1.47 -6.38
N PRO A 160 -7.74 1.08 -7.67
CA PRO A 160 -6.80 1.74 -8.56
C PRO A 160 -7.14 3.22 -8.67
N GLY A 161 -6.12 4.08 -8.81
CA GLY A 161 -6.37 5.49 -9.02
C GLY A 161 -5.21 6.15 -9.73
N ASP A 162 -5.47 6.65 -10.94
CA ASP A 162 -4.55 7.49 -11.69
C ASP A 162 -4.02 8.59 -10.77
N PHE A 163 -2.70 8.77 -10.72
CA PHE A 163 -2.08 9.78 -9.87
C PHE A 163 -1.12 10.64 -10.69
N CYS A 164 -1.63 11.61 -11.44
CA CYS A 164 -0.79 12.54 -12.22
C CYS A 164 0.31 11.88 -13.09
N GLY A 165 0.05 10.68 -13.64
CA GLY A 165 1.05 9.92 -14.43
C GLY A 165 2.07 9.10 -13.62
N PHE A 166 1.97 9.10 -12.29
CA PHE A 166 2.63 8.15 -11.42
C PHE A 166 1.73 6.94 -11.15
N SER A 167 2.36 5.83 -10.77
CA SER A 167 1.66 4.67 -10.21
C SER A 167 1.05 5.09 -8.87
N GLY A 168 -0.23 4.76 -8.67
CA GLY A 168 -0.95 5.15 -7.47
C GLY A 168 -2.14 4.25 -7.17
N GLN A 169 -2.44 4.12 -5.89
CA GLN A 169 -3.57 3.34 -5.39
C GLN A 169 -4.25 4.05 -4.23
N LYS A 170 -5.54 3.78 -4.06
CA LYS A 170 -6.28 4.10 -2.84
C LYS A 170 -6.56 2.80 -2.10
N LEU A 171 -6.43 2.85 -0.78
CA LEU A 171 -6.72 1.74 0.10
C LEU A 171 -7.75 2.21 1.12
N MET A 172 -8.67 1.34 1.50
CA MET A 172 -9.60 1.64 2.58
C MET A 172 -9.94 0.36 3.33
N GLY A 173 -10.24 0.50 4.60
CA GLY A 173 -10.62 -0.65 5.39
C GLY A 173 -10.82 -0.30 6.85
N THR A 174 -10.81 -1.36 7.65
CA THR A 174 -10.99 -1.29 9.09
C THR A 174 -9.94 -2.13 9.78
N TRP A 175 -9.52 -1.67 10.96
CA TRP A 175 -8.65 -2.38 11.86
C TRP A 175 -9.34 -2.58 13.20
N ALA A 176 -9.09 -3.70 13.87
CA ALA A 176 -9.54 -3.89 15.23
C ALA A 176 -8.56 -4.79 16.01
N ARG A 177 -8.30 -4.43 17.27
CA ARG A 177 -7.54 -5.30 18.19
C ARG A 177 -8.46 -6.32 18.87
N ASP A 178 -9.69 -5.90 19.14
CA ASP A 178 -10.79 -6.71 19.65
C ASP A 178 -12.07 -6.35 18.88
N PRO A 179 -13.12 -7.19 18.90
CA PRO A 179 -14.32 -6.95 18.10
C PRO A 179 -15.16 -5.73 18.51
N ASP A 180 -14.91 -5.17 19.69
CA ASP A 180 -15.75 -4.12 20.29
C ASP A 180 -15.20 -2.71 20.01
N ALA A 181 -13.93 -2.61 19.56
CA ALA A 181 -13.29 -1.35 19.18
C ALA A 181 -12.56 -1.49 17.83
N SER A 182 -13.12 -0.85 16.81
CA SER A 182 -12.50 -0.77 15.48
C SER A 182 -12.15 0.67 15.10
N LEU A 183 -11.12 0.78 14.26
CA LEU A 183 -10.75 1.96 13.51
C LEU A 183 -11.15 1.76 12.05
N GLU A 184 -11.52 2.84 11.38
CA GLU A 184 -11.60 2.91 9.94
C GLU A 184 -10.43 3.75 9.39
N TYR A 185 -9.95 3.39 8.19
CA TYR A 185 -8.84 4.09 7.55
C TYR A 185 -9.03 4.23 6.04
N GLN A 186 -8.41 5.26 5.48
CA GLN A 186 -8.21 5.44 4.04
C GLN A 186 -6.79 5.92 3.75
N ASP A 187 -6.18 5.34 2.72
CA ASP A 187 -4.85 5.69 2.26
C ASP A 187 -4.85 6.08 0.79
N ARG A 188 -3.97 7.02 0.44
CA ARG A 188 -3.53 7.28 -0.93
C ARG A 188 -2.03 7.03 -1.00
N ILE A 189 -1.61 6.04 -1.78
CA ILE A 189 -0.20 5.77 -2.04
C ILE A 189 0.21 6.12 -3.46
N ALA A 190 1.45 6.58 -3.61
CA ALA A 190 2.07 6.87 -4.91
C ALA A 190 3.55 6.50 -4.92
N HIS A 191 4.02 5.95 -6.03
CA HIS A 191 5.45 5.69 -6.26
C HIS A 191 6.03 6.83 -7.09
N ILE A 192 7.03 7.53 -6.55
CA ILE A 192 7.57 8.76 -7.12
C ILE A 192 9.06 8.61 -7.36
N TRP A 193 9.49 8.81 -8.61
CA TRP A 193 10.89 8.91 -8.98
C TRP A 193 11.35 10.38 -9.01
N THR A 194 12.52 10.64 -8.45
CA THR A 194 13.09 11.99 -8.26
C THR A 194 14.39 12.21 -9.04
N ASN A 195 14.51 11.59 -10.21
CA ASN A 195 15.76 11.45 -10.97
C ASN A 195 16.81 10.52 -10.36
N THR A 196 17.04 10.61 -9.04
CA THR A 196 18.13 9.89 -8.36
C THR A 196 17.67 8.74 -7.46
N ALA A 197 16.43 8.82 -6.96
CA ALA A 197 15.88 7.82 -6.04
C ALA A 197 14.39 7.62 -6.26
N ASN A 198 13.85 6.53 -5.70
CA ASN A 198 12.41 6.27 -5.65
C ASN A 198 11.89 6.45 -4.23
N TYR A 199 10.67 6.95 -4.13
CA TYR A 199 9.96 7.13 -2.87
C TYR A 199 8.57 6.54 -2.94
N LEU A 200 8.15 5.88 -1.87
CA LEU A 200 6.75 5.58 -1.61
C LEU A 200 6.19 6.71 -0.75
N VAL A 201 5.24 7.44 -1.30
CA VAL A 201 4.47 8.44 -0.56
C VAL A 201 3.16 7.82 -0.15
N ALA A 202 2.80 7.94 1.13
CA ALA A 202 1.53 7.48 1.68
C ALA A 202 0.86 8.62 2.45
N VAL A 203 -0.34 8.99 2.04
CA VAL A 203 -1.25 9.82 2.83
C VAL A 203 -2.21 8.86 3.52
N HIS A 204 -2.11 8.77 4.84
CA HIS A 204 -2.91 7.88 5.68
C HIS A 204 -3.86 8.71 6.55
N VAL A 205 -5.12 8.29 6.65
CA VAL A 205 -6.14 8.90 7.51
C VAL A 205 -6.82 7.79 8.30
N GLU A 206 -6.97 7.95 9.61
CA GLU A 206 -7.66 6.99 10.48
C GLU A 206 -8.55 7.69 11.51
N ALA A 207 -9.59 6.97 11.96
CA ALA A 207 -10.52 7.40 13.00
C ALA A 207 -11.16 6.19 13.70
N PRO A 208 -11.76 6.35 14.90
CA PRO A 208 -12.71 5.38 15.43
C PRO A 208 -13.82 5.08 14.40
N ALA A 209 -14.21 3.81 14.26
CA ALA A 209 -15.21 3.44 13.27
C ALA A 209 -16.58 4.09 13.55
N GLY A 210 -17.21 4.63 12.50
CA GLY A 210 -18.49 5.33 12.59
C GLY A 210 -18.33 6.80 12.99
N THR A 211 -17.12 7.35 12.93
CA THR A 211 -16.87 8.77 13.23
C THR A 211 -17.59 9.66 12.22
N PRO A 212 -18.51 10.55 12.66
CA PRO A 212 -19.20 11.45 11.75
C PRO A 212 -18.22 12.32 10.95
N GLY A 213 -18.39 12.35 9.63
CA GLY A 213 -17.57 13.18 8.75
C GLY A 213 -16.21 12.60 8.36
N PHE A 214 -15.86 11.38 8.80
CA PHE A 214 -14.64 10.69 8.40
C PHE A 214 -14.50 10.62 6.87
N ASP A 215 -15.50 10.09 6.16
CA ASP A 215 -15.46 9.94 4.70
C ASP A 215 -15.22 11.27 3.97
N ALA A 216 -15.80 12.37 4.46
CA ALA A 216 -15.63 13.69 3.87
C ALA A 216 -14.19 14.20 4.07
N ALA A 217 -13.64 14.05 5.27
CA ALA A 217 -12.27 14.46 5.56
C ALA A 217 -11.24 13.57 4.84
N ALA A 218 -11.44 12.25 4.89
CA ALA A 218 -10.59 11.27 4.24
C ALA A 218 -10.57 11.45 2.72
N SER A 219 -11.72 11.73 2.11
CA SER A 219 -11.81 12.07 0.67
C SER A 219 -10.98 13.31 0.31
N VAL A 220 -11.02 14.37 1.13
CA VAL A 220 -10.22 15.59 0.89
C VAL A 220 -8.71 15.30 1.00
N LEU A 221 -8.30 14.51 1.99
CA LEU A 221 -6.90 14.21 2.28
C LEU A 221 -6.29 13.20 1.32
N THR A 222 -7.06 12.19 0.90
CA THR A 222 -6.63 11.10 -0.01
C THR A 222 -6.94 11.40 -1.48
N ASP A 223 -7.38 12.62 -1.79
CA ASP A 223 -7.42 13.12 -3.16
C ASP A 223 -6.00 13.30 -3.72
N ASP A 224 -5.90 13.69 -4.99
CA ASP A 224 -4.60 13.99 -5.57
C ASP A 224 -3.89 15.14 -4.83
N PHE A 225 -2.57 15.02 -4.68
CA PHE A 225 -1.72 15.97 -3.97
C PHE A 225 -0.60 16.51 -4.87
N ASN A 226 -0.12 17.73 -4.59
CA ASN A 226 0.94 18.31 -5.41
C ASN A 226 2.28 17.64 -5.11
N VAL A 227 3.05 17.40 -6.16
CA VAL A 227 4.39 16.81 -6.08
C VAL A 227 5.39 17.77 -6.69
N VAL A 228 6.40 18.15 -5.92
CA VAL A 228 7.56 18.91 -6.40
C VAL A 228 8.81 18.04 -6.28
N ILE A 229 9.44 17.78 -7.42
CA ILE A 229 10.71 17.03 -7.50
C ILE A 229 11.86 18.02 -7.19
N PRO A 230 12.80 17.68 -6.29
CA PRO A 230 13.90 18.59 -5.92
C PRO A 230 14.83 18.93 -7.09
#